data_AF-A0A521X7B0-F1
#
_entry.id   AF-A0A521X7B0-F1
#
_cell.length_a   1.000
_cell.length_b   1.000
_cell.length_c   1.000
_cell.angle_alpha   90.00
_cell.angle_beta   90.00
_cell.angle_gamma   90.00
#
_symmetry.space_group_name_H-M   'P 1'
#
loop_
_entity.id
_entity.type
_entity.pdbx_description
1 polymer ?
#
loop_
_entity_poly.entity_id
_entity_poly.type
_entity_poly.pdbx_seq_one_letter_code
_entity_poly.pdbx_strand_id
1 'polypeptide(L)'
;MKKISDSPEAERQRVSVTERSLLIAHGQSKKLADIRKRLQPDLPVEAMQRSSVPKKQLFIGLKPEVAEELNKAISLIDDGINRIMSSFPEGKKNRLFGFRFGSVNAIKNMSIKAAFKTLGIDDNSVKMKLIAELNCHGDEVKGS
;
A
#
# COMPACT_ATOMS: atom_id res chain seq x y z
N MET A 1 -63.68 27.21 22.00
CA MET A 1 -62.46 27.66 21.28
C MET A 1 -61.63 26.42 20.97
N LYS A 2 -61.44 26.10 19.68
CA LYS A 2 -60.65 24.94 19.22
C LYS A 2 -59.18 25.35 19.12
N LYS A 3 -58.26 24.60 19.71
CA LYS A 3 -56.82 24.68 19.39
C LYS A 3 -56.39 23.31 18.87
N ILE A 4 -55.93 23.32 17.62
CA ILE A 4 -55.45 22.18 16.86
C ILE A 4 -53.94 22.15 17.06
N SER A 5 -53.43 21.05 17.61
CA SER A 5 -52.03 20.63 17.48
C SER A 5 -52.04 19.35 16.66
N ASP A 6 -51.46 19.37 15.47
CA ASP A 6 -50.25 18.58 15.24
C ASP A 6 -49.73 18.76 13.81
N SER A 7 -48.40 18.79 13.75
CA SER A 7 -47.52 19.01 12.61
C SER A 7 -47.75 18.03 11.45
N PRO A 8 -47.67 18.45 10.18
CA PRO A 8 -47.62 17.51 9.06
C PRO A 8 -46.24 16.83 9.00
N GLU A 9 -46.18 15.53 9.30
CA GLU A 9 -45.05 14.67 8.96
C GLU A 9 -44.82 14.72 7.45
N ALA A 10 -43.70 15.32 7.03
CA ALA A 10 -43.27 15.30 5.65
C ALA A 10 -42.80 13.89 5.29
N GLU A 11 -43.70 13.10 4.73
CA GLU A 11 -43.43 11.78 4.17
C GLU A 11 -42.43 11.93 3.00
N ARG A 12 -41.15 11.66 3.26
CA ARG A 12 -40.10 11.75 2.24
C ARG A 12 -40.27 10.64 1.21
N GLN A 13 -40.60 11.03 -0.01
CA GLN A 13 -40.74 10.15 -1.16
C GLN A 13 -39.45 9.34 -1.39
N ARG A 14 -39.53 8.01 -1.25
CA ARG A 14 -38.41 7.11 -1.58
C ARG A 14 -38.29 6.99 -3.10
N VAL A 15 -37.26 7.59 -3.67
CA VAL A 15 -36.89 7.43 -5.08
C VAL A 15 -36.00 6.20 -5.22
N SER A 16 -36.42 5.22 -6.01
CA SER A 16 -35.59 4.09 -6.40
C SER A 16 -34.81 4.44 -7.67
N VAL A 17 -33.48 4.46 -7.57
CA VAL A 17 -32.59 4.62 -8.72
C VAL A 17 -32.29 3.23 -9.27
N THR A 18 -32.78 2.93 -10.46
CA THR A 18 -32.38 1.73 -11.21
C THR A 18 -31.28 2.11 -12.18
N GLU A 19 -30.05 1.68 -11.89
CA GLU A 19 -28.95 1.81 -12.84
C GLU A 19 -29.20 0.91 -14.05
N ARG A 20 -29.41 1.52 -15.22
CA ARG A 20 -29.47 0.78 -16.48
C ARG A 20 -28.04 0.54 -16.96
N SER A 21 -27.69 -0.72 -17.23
CA SER A 21 -26.44 -1.08 -17.89
C SER A 21 -26.32 -0.32 -19.22
N LEU A 22 -25.09 0.08 -19.54
CA LEU A 22 -24.71 0.93 -20.69
C LEU A 22 -25.59 0.67 -21.92
N LEU A 23 -26.39 1.68 -22.33
CA LEU A 23 -27.29 1.63 -23.49
C LEU A 23 -26.58 1.36 -24.83
N ILE A 24 -25.24 1.32 -24.83
CA ILE A 24 -24.42 1.12 -26.01
C ILE A 24 -23.34 0.08 -25.65
N ALA A 25 -23.34 -1.04 -26.35
CA ALA A 25 -22.30 -2.05 -26.22
C ALA A 25 -20.92 -1.47 -26.54
N HIS A 26 -19.87 -1.97 -25.89
CA HIS A 26 -18.49 -1.54 -26.13
C HIS A 26 -18.14 -1.67 -27.62
N GLY A 27 -17.65 -0.59 -28.23
CA GLY A 27 -17.20 -0.56 -29.64
C GLY A 27 -18.21 -0.01 -30.64
N GLN A 28 -19.47 0.19 -30.28
CA GLN A 28 -20.52 0.67 -31.21
C GLN A 28 -20.53 2.20 -31.39
N SER A 29 -19.87 2.96 -30.51
CA SER A 29 -19.80 4.43 -30.60
C SER A 29 -18.41 4.91 -30.99
N LYS A 30 -18.28 5.40 -32.23
CA LYS A 30 -17.04 5.99 -32.76
C LYS A 30 -16.57 7.20 -31.92
N LYS A 31 -17.51 8.02 -31.46
CA LYS A 31 -17.22 9.20 -30.61
C LYS A 31 -16.65 8.80 -29.24
N LEU A 32 -17.19 7.75 -28.62
CA LEU A 32 -16.64 7.22 -27.35
C LEU A 32 -15.31 6.50 -27.56
N ALA A 33 -15.11 5.84 -28.70
CA ALA A 33 -13.84 5.23 -29.06
C ALA A 33 -12.73 6.30 -29.22
N ASP A 34 -13.03 7.41 -29.87
CA ASP A 34 -12.07 8.53 -30.01
C ASP A 34 -11.76 9.20 -28.67
N ILE A 35 -12.76 9.35 -27.79
CA ILE A 35 -12.52 9.86 -26.42
C ILE A 35 -11.64 8.89 -25.64
N ARG A 36 -11.86 7.56 -25.73
CA ARG A 36 -10.98 6.57 -25.10
C ARG A 36 -9.55 6.65 -25.62
N LYS A 37 -9.37 6.79 -26.94
CA LYS A 37 -8.04 6.97 -27.54
C LYS A 37 -7.35 8.25 -27.06
N ARG A 38 -8.09 9.34 -26.87
CA ARG A 38 -7.54 10.61 -26.35
C ARG A 38 -7.21 10.57 -24.86
N LEU A 39 -7.92 9.74 -24.09
CA LEU A 39 -7.74 9.58 -22.65
C LEU A 39 -6.76 8.45 -22.29
N GLN A 40 -6.40 7.59 -23.24
CA GLN A 40 -5.29 6.64 -23.08
C GLN A 40 -4.00 7.36 -23.49
N PRO A 41 -3.12 7.75 -22.55
CA PRO A 41 -1.74 8.06 -22.91
C PRO A 41 -1.07 6.80 -23.50
N ASP A 42 -0.20 6.98 -24.50
CA ASP A 42 0.59 5.94 -25.19
C ASP A 42 1.65 5.27 -24.28
N LEU A 43 1.24 4.86 -23.10
CA LEU A 43 2.00 4.00 -22.21
C LEU A 43 1.08 2.85 -21.83
N PRO A 44 1.57 1.61 -21.83
CA PRO A 44 0.82 0.50 -21.27
C PRO A 44 0.57 0.86 -19.81
N VAL A 45 -0.67 1.26 -19.50
CA VAL A 45 -1.16 1.32 -18.14
C VAL A 45 -1.27 -0.14 -17.72
N GLU A 46 -0.14 -0.68 -17.26
CA GLU A 46 -0.09 -1.75 -16.28
C GLU A 46 -1.22 -1.43 -15.30
N ALA A 47 -2.26 -2.24 -15.39
CA ALA A 47 -3.37 -2.20 -14.47
C ALA A 47 -2.76 -2.07 -13.09
N MET A 48 -3.15 -1.03 -12.38
CA MET A 48 -2.78 -0.75 -11.01
C MET A 48 -3.10 -2.01 -10.19
N GLN A 49 -2.11 -2.91 -10.12
CA GLN A 49 -2.14 -4.13 -9.34
C GLN A 49 -2.13 -3.69 -7.89
N ARG A 50 -3.31 -3.39 -7.36
CA ARG A 50 -3.60 -3.64 -5.94
C ARG A 50 -3.64 -5.15 -5.74
N SER A 51 -2.47 -5.73 -5.81
CA SER A 51 -2.17 -7.04 -5.24
C SER A 51 -0.74 -6.90 -4.73
N SER A 52 -0.63 -6.47 -3.48
CA SER A 52 0.56 -6.68 -2.67
C SER A 52 0.76 -8.19 -2.49
N VAL A 53 1.13 -8.87 -3.57
CA VAL A 53 1.77 -10.16 -3.44
C VAL A 53 3.18 -9.82 -2.95
N PRO A 54 3.61 -10.32 -1.78
CA PRO A 54 5.00 -10.18 -1.40
C PRO A 54 5.81 -10.77 -2.54
N LYS A 55 6.57 -9.95 -3.27
CA LYS A 55 7.57 -10.46 -4.20
C LYS A 55 8.51 -11.28 -3.34
N LYS A 56 8.32 -12.60 -3.30
CA LYS A 56 9.19 -13.53 -2.58
C LYS A 56 10.56 -13.33 -3.21
N GLN A 57 11.41 -12.55 -2.56
CA GLN A 57 12.73 -12.26 -3.08
C GLN A 57 13.49 -13.57 -3.08
N LEU A 58 14.00 -13.94 -4.25
CA LEU A 58 14.81 -15.12 -4.42
C LEU A 58 16.22 -14.77 -3.95
N PHE A 59 16.51 -15.14 -2.71
CA PHE A 59 17.84 -15.02 -2.15
C PHE A 59 18.70 -16.19 -2.64
N ILE A 60 19.59 -15.90 -3.59
CA ILE A 60 20.49 -16.91 -4.17
C ILE A 60 21.57 -17.23 -3.12
N GLY A 61 21.68 -18.50 -2.72
CA GLY A 61 22.73 -18.97 -1.80
C GLY A 61 22.34 -18.99 -0.31
N LEU A 62 21.16 -18.49 0.06
CA LEU A 62 20.63 -18.55 1.42
C LEU A 62 19.85 -19.85 1.66
N LYS A 63 19.95 -20.39 2.88
CA LYS A 63 19.14 -21.54 3.31
C LYS A 63 17.65 -21.18 3.20
N PRO A 64 16.77 -22.13 2.80
CA PRO A 64 15.35 -21.85 2.59
C PRO A 64 14.67 -21.30 3.84
N GLU A 65 15.01 -21.80 5.03
CA GLU A 65 14.49 -21.30 6.30
C GLU A 65 14.85 -19.83 6.56
N VAL A 66 16.09 -19.43 6.26
CA VAL A 66 16.56 -18.05 6.42
C VAL A 66 15.89 -17.13 5.39
N ALA A 67 15.74 -17.60 4.16
CA ALA A 67 15.07 -16.85 3.10
C ALA A 67 13.58 -16.61 3.39
N GLU A 68 12.87 -17.59 3.97
CA GLU A 68 11.48 -17.40 4.37
C GLU A 68 11.34 -16.38 5.50
N GLU A 69 12.20 -16.47 6.50
CA GLU A 69 12.17 -15.54 7.62
C GLU A 69 12.57 -14.13 7.22
N LEU A 70 13.53 -14.02 6.30
CA LEU A 70 13.94 -12.75 5.70
C LEU A 70 12.79 -12.11 4.92
N ASN A 71 12.05 -12.88 4.11
CA ASN A 71 10.88 -12.37 3.41
C ASN A 71 9.79 -11.86 4.37
N LYS A 72 9.59 -12.53 5.52
CA LYS A 72 8.66 -12.03 6.56
C LYS A 72 9.16 -10.71 7.14
N ALA A 73 10.45 -10.62 7.49
CA ALA A 73 11.02 -9.40 8.04
C ALA A 73 10.93 -8.22 7.05
N ILE A 74 11.19 -8.45 5.76
CA ILE A 74 11.02 -7.43 4.71
C ILE A 74 9.58 -6.95 4.64
N SER A 75 8.61 -7.87 4.68
CA SER A 75 7.19 -7.51 4.66
C SER A 75 6.83 -6.62 5.85
N LEU A 76 7.30 -6.96 7.06
CA LEU A 76 7.08 -6.17 8.27
C LEU A 76 7.73 -4.78 8.20
N ILE A 77 8.94 -4.69 7.63
CA ILE A 77 9.63 -3.42 7.41
C ILE A 77 8.84 -2.54 6.45
N ASP A 78 8.42 -3.09 5.30
CA ASP A 78 7.64 -2.34 4.31
C ASP A 78 6.28 -1.90 4.89
N ASP A 79 5.61 -2.76 5.65
CA ASP A 79 4.37 -2.41 6.35
C ASP A 79 4.58 -1.31 7.40
N GLY A 80 5.67 -1.39 8.16
CA GLY A 80 6.06 -0.35 9.12
C GLY A 80 6.30 1.00 8.46
N ILE A 81 7.05 1.01 7.34
CA ILE A 81 7.30 2.22 6.55
C ILE A 81 5.98 2.78 6.01
N ASN A 82 5.13 1.93 5.43
CA ASN A 82 3.83 2.35 4.90
C ASN A 82 2.92 2.92 5.98
N ARG A 83 2.88 2.31 7.17
CA ARG A 83 2.12 2.79 8.32
C ARG A 83 2.62 4.16 8.81
N ILE A 84 3.93 4.37 8.86
CA ILE A 84 4.49 5.67 9.24
C ILE A 84 4.17 6.70 8.14
N MET A 85 4.38 6.36 6.87
CA MET A 85 4.12 7.27 5.75
C MET A 85 2.65 7.64 5.60
N SER A 86 1.71 6.75 5.93
CA SER A 86 0.28 7.03 5.88
C SER A 86 -0.17 8.04 6.93
N SER A 87 0.56 8.16 8.04
CA SER A 87 0.31 9.18 9.06
C SER A 87 0.70 10.60 8.64
N PHE A 88 1.51 10.74 7.59
CA PHE A 88 1.99 12.04 7.10
C PHE A 88 1.09 12.62 6.01
N PRO A 89 0.98 13.96 5.93
CA PRO A 89 0.22 14.63 4.88
C PRO A 89 0.79 14.34 3.49
N GLU A 90 -0.12 14.23 2.52
CA GLU A 90 0.22 14.00 1.11
C GLU A 90 1.16 15.11 0.58
N GLY A 91 2.13 14.72 -0.24
CA GLY A 91 3.17 15.63 -0.76
C GLY A 91 4.34 15.91 0.19
N LYS A 92 4.24 15.58 1.50
CA LYS A 92 5.36 15.76 2.46
C LYS A 92 5.87 14.46 3.09
N LYS A 93 5.26 13.31 2.76
CA LYS A 93 5.60 11.99 3.32
C LYS A 93 7.10 11.69 3.30
N ASN A 94 7.73 11.75 2.14
CA ASN A 94 9.17 11.45 1.98
C ASN A 94 10.08 12.42 2.75
N ARG A 95 9.71 13.70 2.81
CA ARG A 95 10.50 14.73 3.52
C ARG A 95 10.43 14.52 5.04
N LEU A 96 9.24 14.29 5.58
CA LEU A 96 9.03 14.08 7.01
C LEU A 96 9.61 12.74 7.47
N PHE A 97 9.43 11.70 6.66
CA PHE A 97 10.07 10.41 6.89
C PHE A 97 11.60 10.53 6.88
N GLY A 98 12.14 11.19 5.86
CA GLY A 98 13.56 11.50 5.70
C GLY A 98 14.19 12.19 6.91
N PHE A 99 13.45 13.12 7.52
CA PHE A 99 13.92 13.87 8.68
C PHE A 99 14.12 13.01 9.94
N ARG A 100 13.25 12.02 10.17
CA ARG A 100 13.25 11.22 11.41
C ARG A 100 13.98 9.89 11.27
N PHE A 101 13.91 9.26 10.10
CA PHE A 101 14.36 7.90 9.86
C PHE A 101 15.40 7.79 8.73
N GLY A 102 15.66 8.88 8.00
CA GLY A 102 16.47 8.85 6.79
C GLY A 102 15.70 8.36 5.55
N SER A 103 16.41 8.04 4.48
CA SER A 103 15.78 7.55 3.25
C SER A 103 15.29 6.12 3.41
N VAL A 104 14.23 5.75 2.68
CA VAL A 104 13.74 4.36 2.64
C VAL A 104 14.85 3.39 2.24
N ASN A 105 15.69 3.79 1.28
CA ASN A 105 16.84 2.98 0.85
C ASN A 105 17.87 2.81 1.98
N ALA A 106 18.12 3.83 2.80
CA ALA A 106 19.02 3.71 3.94
C ALA A 106 18.51 2.66 4.93
N ILE A 107 17.20 2.63 5.21
CA ILE A 107 16.60 1.61 6.10
C ILE A 107 16.73 0.21 5.51
N LYS A 108 16.51 0.05 4.20
CA LYS A 108 16.64 -1.26 3.52
C LYS A 108 18.07 -1.79 3.46
N ASN A 109 19.05 -0.89 3.50
CA ASN A 109 20.48 -1.23 3.53
C ASN A 109 21.02 -1.47 4.95
N MET A 110 20.28 -1.08 5.99
CA MET A 110 20.64 -1.40 7.36
C MET A 110 20.45 -2.90 7.64
N SER A 111 21.11 -3.38 8.69
CA SER A 111 20.81 -4.70 9.25
C SER A 111 19.36 -4.74 9.71
N ILE A 112 18.69 -5.89 9.57
CA ILE A 112 17.27 -6.05 9.93
C ILE A 112 17.03 -5.69 11.39
N LYS A 113 17.96 -6.04 12.28
CA LYS A 113 17.91 -5.64 13.68
C LYS A 113 17.90 -4.12 13.85
N ALA A 114 18.75 -3.41 13.12
CA ALA A 114 18.77 -1.94 13.17
C ALA A 114 17.52 -1.33 12.53
N ALA A 115 17.01 -1.90 11.44
CA ALA A 115 15.79 -1.46 10.78
C ALA A 115 14.57 -1.61 11.71
N PHE A 116 14.41 -2.76 12.37
CA PHE A 116 13.33 -3.02 13.34
C PHE A 116 13.39 -2.02 14.50
N LYS A 117 14.57 -1.80 15.09
CA LYS A 117 14.77 -0.82 16.15
C LYS A 117 14.45 0.61 15.70
N THR A 118 14.82 0.97 14.46
CA THR A 118 14.59 2.30 13.89
C THR A 118 13.10 2.56 13.65
N LEU A 119 12.38 1.55 13.17
CA LEU A 119 10.94 1.61 12.89
C LEU A 119 10.06 1.32 14.11
N GLY A 120 10.65 0.85 15.22
CA GLY A 120 9.92 0.48 16.44
C GLY A 120 9.05 -0.76 16.28
N ILE A 121 9.50 -1.73 15.47
CA ILE A 121 8.82 -3.01 15.24
C ILE A 121 9.27 -4.00 16.32
N ASP A 122 8.36 -4.86 16.78
CA ASP A 122 8.69 -5.91 17.75
C ASP A 122 9.42 -7.09 17.06
N ASP A 123 10.59 -7.44 17.62
CA ASP A 123 11.48 -8.49 17.12
C ASP A 123 10.89 -9.90 17.30
N ASN A 124 9.87 -10.08 18.16
CA ASN A 124 9.25 -11.37 18.44
C ASN A 124 8.49 -11.99 17.25
N SER A 125 8.19 -11.17 16.24
CA SER A 125 7.45 -11.57 15.04
C SER A 125 8.28 -12.40 14.05
N VAL A 126 9.61 -12.40 14.21
CA VAL A 126 10.55 -13.12 13.35
C VAL A 126 11.65 -13.79 14.16
N LYS A 127 12.28 -14.85 13.62
CA LYS A 127 13.48 -15.48 14.21
C LYS A 127 14.69 -14.56 14.02
N MET A 128 14.75 -13.47 14.78
CA MET A 128 15.78 -12.43 14.67
C MET A 128 17.20 -13.00 14.78
N LYS A 129 17.42 -14.08 15.53
CA LYS A 129 18.72 -14.78 15.63
C LYS A 129 19.29 -15.26 14.28
N LEU A 130 18.45 -15.53 13.29
CA LEU A 130 18.87 -16.03 11.98
C LEU A 130 19.16 -14.92 10.97
N ILE A 131 18.55 -13.76 11.14
CA ILE A 131 18.51 -12.70 10.11
C ILE A 131 19.01 -11.35 10.61
N ALA A 132 19.36 -11.22 11.90
CA ALA A 132 19.69 -9.94 12.53
C ALA A 132 20.78 -9.13 11.80
N GLU A 133 21.77 -9.81 11.23
CA GLU A 133 22.93 -9.22 10.57
C GLU A 133 22.74 -9.04 9.06
N LEU A 134 21.65 -9.58 8.50
CA LEU A 134 21.32 -9.42 7.08
C LEU A 134 20.62 -8.09 6.83
N ASN A 135 20.75 -7.55 5.62
CA ASN A 135 19.90 -6.47 5.12
C ASN A 135 18.68 -7.01 4.35
N CYS A 136 17.83 -6.11 3.85
CA CYS A 136 16.67 -6.47 3.03
C CYS A 136 17.03 -7.07 1.66
N HIS A 137 18.31 -7.10 1.28
CA HIS A 137 18.82 -7.71 0.05
C HIS A 137 19.43 -9.11 0.29
N GLY A 138 19.54 -9.53 1.55
CA GLY A 138 20.14 -10.81 1.94
C GLY A 138 21.66 -10.76 2.09
N ASP A 139 22.27 -9.58 2.07
CA ASP A 139 23.70 -9.42 2.31
C ASP A 139 23.99 -9.25 3.81
N GLU A 140 25.09 -9.84 4.28
CA GLU A 140 25.60 -9.62 5.63
C GLU A 140 26.14 -8.19 5.78
N VAL A 141 25.50 -7.42 6.65
CA VAL A 141 25.97 -6.10 7.05
C VAL A 141 26.91 -6.29 8.24
N LYS A 142 28.22 -6.35 7.96
CA LYS A 142 29.24 -6.35 9.01
C LYS A 142 29.07 -5.08 9.85
N GLY A 143 28.70 -5.26 11.12
CA GLY A 143 28.60 -4.16 12.07
C GLY A 143 29.92 -3.41 12.13
N SER A 144 29.89 -2.13 11.75
CA SER A 144 30.97 -1.18 12.04
C SER A 144 30.93 -0.80 13.51
#